data_AF-A0A933D6M1-F1
#
_entry.id   AF-A0A933D6M1-F1
#
_cell.length_a   1.000
_cell.length_b   1.000
_cell.length_c   1.000
_cell.angle_alpha   90.00
_cell.angle_beta   90.00
_cell.angle_gamma   90.00
#
_symmetry.space_group_name_H-M   'P 1'
#
loop_
_entity.id
_entity.type
_entity.pdbx_description
1 polymer ?
#
loop_
_entity_poly.entity_id
_entity_poly.type
_entity_poly.pdbx_seq_one_letter_code
_entity_poly.pdbx_strand_id
1 'polypeptide(L)'
;MSYALTLGEVYVVNNGPISVRRFCSCDEARRGCTPAFVFSVPGQVRFRTALHHLIVCQRQRCRRLRARVIDSMTMKLGWLLTEESLLGCVHIQPLLYGQERIIMQRRDFPTVAKHLARCPRESCAQLRRALLLKVRDTVRL
;
A
#
# COMPACT_ATOMS: atom_id res chain seq x y z
N MET A 1 11.82 -31.58 26.53
CA MET A 1 12.18 -30.15 26.60
C MET A 1 11.26 -29.38 25.67
N SER A 2 10.28 -28.67 26.24
CA SER A 2 9.25 -27.92 25.54
C SER A 2 9.69 -26.46 25.41
N TYR A 3 10.00 -26.02 24.19
CA TYR A 3 10.22 -24.61 23.91
C TYR A 3 8.85 -23.94 23.79
N ALA A 4 8.40 -23.34 24.89
CA ALA A 4 7.32 -22.37 24.84
C ALA A 4 7.83 -21.12 24.11
N LEU A 5 7.52 -21.01 22.82
CA LEU A 5 7.61 -19.74 22.10
C LEU A 5 6.52 -18.83 22.66
N THR A 6 6.80 -18.16 23.78
CA THR A 6 6.11 -16.93 24.15
C THR A 6 6.48 -15.91 23.08
N LEU A 7 5.72 -15.92 21.98
CA LEU A 7 5.58 -14.78 21.09
C LEU A 7 5.06 -13.67 21.98
N GLY A 8 5.98 -12.84 22.46
CA GLY A 8 5.65 -11.63 23.22
C GLY A 8 4.58 -10.90 22.42
N GLU A 9 3.45 -10.65 23.09
CA GLU A 9 2.35 -9.88 22.55
C GLU A 9 2.94 -8.66 21.88
N VAL A 10 2.94 -8.66 20.54
CA VAL A 10 3.21 -7.47 19.78
C VAL A 10 2.00 -6.61 20.08
N TYR A 11 2.12 -5.75 21.08
CA TYR A 11 1.26 -4.59 21.24
C TYR A 11 1.32 -3.88 19.90
N VAL A 12 0.33 -4.17 19.05
CA VAL A 12 -0.07 -3.29 18.00
C VAL A 12 -0.46 -2.06 18.77
N VAL A 13 0.48 -1.14 18.93
CA VAL A 13 0.17 0.22 19.33
C VAL A 13 -0.83 0.62 18.27
N ASN A 14 -2.10 0.55 18.65
CA ASN A 14 -3.20 1.24 18.03
C ASN A 14 -2.78 2.69 18.14
N ASN A 15 -1.93 3.09 17.20
CA ASN A 15 -1.68 4.45 16.83
C ASN A 15 -3.04 4.90 16.31
N GLY A 16 -3.91 5.25 17.28
CA GLY A 16 -5.10 6.05 17.07
C GLY A 16 -4.71 7.18 16.14
N PRO A 17 -5.65 7.62 15.28
CA PRO A 17 -5.37 8.22 13.99
C PRO A 17 -4.22 9.21 14.14
N ILE A 18 -2.99 8.78 13.81
CA ILE A 18 -1.85 9.69 13.82
C ILE A 18 -2.27 10.73 12.82
N SER A 19 -2.66 11.89 13.33
CA SER A 19 -3.08 12.99 12.50
C SER A 19 -1.85 13.29 11.65
N VAL A 20 -1.88 12.89 10.39
CA VAL A 20 -0.80 13.15 9.44
C VAL A 20 -0.95 14.64 9.08
N ARG A 21 -0.69 15.52 10.06
CA ARG A 21 -0.63 16.98 9.92
C ARG A 21 0.71 17.43 9.34
N ARG A 22 1.67 16.52 9.12
CA ARG A 22 2.85 16.81 8.30
C ARG A 22 2.47 16.72 6.84
N PHE A 23 2.53 17.86 6.16
CA PHE A 23 2.47 17.94 4.70
C PHE A 23 3.59 17.09 4.11
N CYS A 24 3.23 15.94 3.54
CA CYS A 24 4.14 15.12 2.77
C CYS A 24 4.54 15.88 1.51
N SER A 25 5.83 16.14 1.33
CA SER A 25 6.39 16.67 0.09
C SER A 25 6.45 15.59 -1.00
N CYS A 26 6.63 15.98 -2.26
CA CYS A 26 6.74 14.99 -3.34
C CYS A 26 7.98 14.10 -3.20
N ASP A 27 9.07 14.64 -2.65
CA ASP A 27 10.31 13.88 -2.45
C ASP A 27 10.15 12.87 -1.30
N GLU A 28 9.41 13.24 -0.26
CA GLU A 28 8.97 12.29 0.77
C GLU A 28 8.00 11.24 0.23
N ALA A 29 7.07 11.62 -0.65
CA ALA A 29 6.18 10.67 -1.30
C ALA A 29 6.97 9.65 -2.13
N ARG A 30 7.97 10.10 -2.90
CA ARG A 30 8.88 9.21 -3.64
C ARG A 30 9.61 8.27 -2.68
N ARG A 31 10.23 8.79 -1.61
CA ARG A 31 10.92 7.98 -0.59
C ARG A 31 9.98 7.01 0.13
N GLY A 32 8.72 7.39 0.31
CA GLY A 32 7.69 6.53 0.91
C GLY A 32 7.24 5.39 0.00
N CYS A 33 7.35 5.57 -1.32
CA CYS A 33 7.18 4.49 -2.30
C CYS A 33 8.44 3.62 -2.44
N THR A 34 9.61 4.10 -2.02
CA THR A 34 10.90 3.39 -2.14
C THR A 34 11.65 3.22 -0.82
N PRO A 35 11.01 2.74 0.26
CA PRO A 35 11.67 2.60 1.55
C PRO A 35 12.84 1.60 1.46
N ALA A 36 13.88 1.81 2.28
CA ALA A 36 14.96 0.84 2.42
C ALA A 36 14.44 -0.52 2.92
N PHE A 37 13.57 -0.50 3.94
CA PHE A 37 12.97 -1.68 4.54
C PHE A 37 11.44 -1.67 4.40
N VAL A 38 10.91 -2.55 3.53
CA VAL A 38 9.48 -2.61 3.17
C VAL A 38 8.59 -3.08 4.33
N PHE A 39 9.05 -4.06 5.09
CA PHE A 39 8.27 -4.67 6.18
C PHE A 39 8.34 -3.89 7.50
N SER A 40 9.16 -2.85 7.56
CA SER A 40 9.29 -2.00 8.76
C SER A 40 8.04 -1.13 8.99
N VAL A 41 7.70 -0.88 10.24
CA VAL A 41 6.61 0.06 10.61
C VAL A 41 6.81 1.45 9.97
N PRO A 42 8.02 2.06 10.01
CA PRO A 42 8.26 3.34 9.34
C PRO A 42 8.04 3.28 7.83
N GLY A 43 8.42 2.18 7.17
CA GLY A 43 8.20 1.97 5.74
C GLY A 43 6.71 1.97 5.39
N GLN A 44 5.91 1.23 6.15
CA GLN A 44 4.45 1.17 5.95
C GLN A 44 3.76 2.51 6.22
N VAL A 45 4.15 3.22 7.28
CA VAL A 45 3.61 4.56 7.59
C VAL A 45 3.94 5.55 6.46
N ARG A 46 5.19 5.57 6.00
CA ARG A 46 5.61 6.44 4.88
C ARG A 46 4.87 6.10 3.59
N PHE A 47 4.62 4.83 3.30
CA PHE A 47 3.84 4.44 2.12
C PHE A 47 2.39 4.89 2.20
N ARG A 48 1.72 4.77 3.35
CA ARG A 48 0.36 5.30 3.56
C ARG A 48 0.31 6.81 3.29
N THR A 49 1.28 7.55 3.80
CA THR A 49 1.41 8.99 3.60
C THR A 49 1.71 9.35 2.14
N ALA A 50 2.54 8.55 1.46
CA ALA A 50 2.82 8.70 0.03
C ALA A 50 1.56 8.48 -0.83
N LEU A 51 0.77 7.43 -0.54
CA LEU A 51 -0.51 7.20 -1.20
C LEU A 51 -1.45 8.39 -1.04
N HIS A 52 -1.56 8.96 0.16
CA HIS A 52 -2.37 10.15 0.41
C HIS A 52 -1.90 11.36 -0.42
N HIS A 53 -0.58 11.61 -0.46
CA HIS A 53 -0.01 12.68 -1.29
C HIS A 53 -0.28 12.47 -2.78
N LEU A 54 -0.12 11.23 -3.26
CA LEU A 54 -0.32 10.88 -4.65
C LEU A 54 -1.76 11.04 -5.11
N ILE A 55 -2.76 11.04 -4.22
CA ILE A 55 -4.15 11.32 -4.58
C ILE A 55 -4.31 12.80 -4.99
N VAL A 56 -3.75 13.71 -4.19
CA VAL A 56 -4.01 15.15 -4.30
C VAL A 56 -2.99 15.89 -5.17
N CYS A 57 -1.74 15.44 -5.21
CA CYS A 57 -0.68 16.20 -5.87
C CYS A 57 -0.77 16.12 -7.40
N GLN A 58 -0.83 17.29 -8.05
CA GLN A 58 -0.91 17.42 -9.51
C GLN A 58 0.43 17.74 -10.19
N ARG A 59 1.53 17.82 -9.44
CA ARG A 59 2.86 18.11 -10.02
C ARG A 59 3.29 17.00 -10.96
N GLN A 60 3.96 17.36 -12.06
CA GLN A 60 4.36 16.42 -13.12
C GLN A 60 5.18 15.22 -12.59
N ARG A 61 6.10 15.46 -11.64
CA ARG A 61 6.86 14.39 -10.97
C ARG A 61 5.97 13.39 -10.22
N CYS A 62 4.93 13.87 -9.55
CA CYS A 62 3.96 13.00 -8.85
C CYS A 62 3.02 12.30 -9.82
N ARG A 63 2.66 12.92 -10.95
CA ARG A 63 1.88 12.25 -12.01
C ARG A 63 2.63 11.06 -12.59
N ARG A 64 3.92 11.24 -12.92
CA ARG A 64 4.79 10.14 -13.39
C ARG A 64 4.94 9.04 -12.34
N LEU A 65 5.18 9.41 -11.08
CA LEU A 65 5.24 8.46 -9.98
C LEU A 65 3.92 7.71 -9.79
N ARG A 66 2.78 8.41 -9.83
CA ARG A 66 1.43 7.82 -9.74
C ARG A 66 1.20 6.77 -10.82
N ALA A 67 1.55 7.06 -12.08
CA ALA A 67 1.43 6.11 -13.17
C ALA A 67 2.21 4.82 -12.88
N ARG A 68 3.49 4.94 -12.49
CA ARG A 68 4.32 3.78 -12.11
C ARG A 68 3.74 3.00 -10.93
N VAL A 69 3.24 3.70 -9.91
CA VAL A 69 2.59 3.07 -8.76
C VAL A 69 1.35 2.29 -9.19
N ILE A 70 0.49 2.88 -10.02
CA ILE A 70 -0.70 2.19 -10.54
C ILE A 70 -0.31 0.94 -11.31
N ASP A 71 0.61 1.05 -12.28
CA ASP A 71 1.01 -0.08 -13.11
C ASP A 71 1.64 -1.20 -12.26
N SER A 72 2.39 -0.84 -11.21
CA SER A 72 2.97 -1.79 -10.25
C SER A 72 1.91 -2.46 -9.36
N MET A 73 0.91 -1.69 -8.94
CA MET A 73 -0.22 -2.23 -8.17
C MET A 73 -0.99 -3.22 -9.02
N THR A 74 -1.36 -2.86 -10.26
CA THR A 74 -2.03 -3.75 -11.20
C THR A 74 -1.22 -5.02 -11.43
N MET A 75 0.09 -4.92 -11.67
CA MET A 75 0.93 -6.11 -11.87
C MET A 75 0.93 -7.03 -10.65
N LYS A 76 1.05 -6.48 -9.42
CA LYS A 76 1.05 -7.30 -8.21
C LYS A 76 -0.33 -7.91 -7.92
N LEU A 77 -1.42 -7.18 -8.17
CA LEU A 77 -2.78 -7.70 -8.05
C LEU A 77 -3.01 -8.87 -9.01
N GLY A 78 -2.42 -8.83 -10.21
CA GLY A 78 -2.52 -9.91 -11.18
C GLY A 78 -1.84 -11.17 -10.70
N TRP A 79 -0.63 -11.01 -10.15
CA TRP A 79 0.07 -12.11 -9.52
C TRP A 79 -0.69 -12.67 -8.30
N LEU A 80 -1.30 -11.81 -7.47
CA LEU A 80 -2.11 -12.28 -6.34
C LEU A 80 -3.35 -13.06 -6.79
N LEU A 81 -3.94 -12.66 -7.92
CA LEU A 81 -5.08 -13.37 -8.51
C LEU A 81 -4.68 -14.76 -9.03
N THR A 82 -3.53 -14.87 -9.71
CA THR A 82 -3.03 -16.17 -10.21
C THR A 82 -2.65 -17.14 -9.10
N GLU A 83 -2.26 -16.62 -7.94
CA GLU A 83 -1.90 -17.40 -6.75
C GLU A 83 -3.08 -17.61 -5.79
N GLU A 84 -4.31 -17.31 -6.23
CA GLU A 84 -5.56 -17.40 -5.45
C GLU A 84 -5.51 -16.67 -4.09
N SER A 85 -4.61 -15.70 -3.96
CA SER A 85 -4.27 -15.00 -2.72
C SER A 85 -4.92 -13.62 -2.69
N LEU A 86 -6.26 -13.58 -2.62
CA LEU A 86 -7.06 -12.37 -2.72
C LEU A 86 -6.96 -11.46 -1.47
N LEU A 87 -5.93 -10.63 -1.42
CA LEU A 87 -5.72 -9.66 -0.34
C LEU A 87 -6.59 -8.41 -0.49
N GLY A 88 -6.88 -7.77 0.65
CA GLY A 88 -7.78 -6.61 0.75
C GLY A 88 -9.01 -6.95 1.60
N CYS A 89 -9.72 -5.92 2.07
CA CYS A 89 -10.97 -6.15 2.79
C CYS A 89 -12.19 -6.12 1.85
N VAL A 90 -13.34 -6.59 2.35
CA VAL A 90 -14.62 -6.63 1.63
C VAL A 90 -15.01 -5.31 0.95
N HIS A 91 -14.56 -4.16 1.47
CA HIS A 91 -14.88 -2.85 0.88
C HIS A 91 -14.03 -2.49 -0.35
N ILE A 92 -12.85 -3.07 -0.48
CA ILE A 92 -11.91 -2.73 -1.57
C ILE A 92 -11.79 -3.85 -2.59
N GLN A 93 -11.97 -5.12 -2.19
CA GLN A 93 -11.90 -6.26 -3.11
C GLN A 93 -12.77 -6.09 -4.37
N PRO A 94 -14.03 -5.58 -4.31
CA PRO A 94 -14.85 -5.36 -5.50
C PRO A 94 -14.30 -4.29 -6.47
N LEU A 95 -13.35 -3.46 -6.03
CA LEU A 95 -12.66 -2.49 -6.89
C LEU A 95 -11.36 -3.04 -7.47
N LEU A 96 -10.87 -4.15 -6.93
CA LEU A 96 -9.59 -4.75 -7.29
C LEU A 96 -9.77 -5.94 -8.23
N TYR A 97 -10.68 -6.84 -7.88
CA TYR A 97 -10.82 -8.15 -8.52
C TYR A 97 -12.23 -8.34 -9.08
N GLY A 98 -12.31 -8.87 -10.31
CA GLY A 98 -13.49 -9.53 -10.85
C GLY A 98 -13.33 -11.04 -10.78
N GLN A 99 -14.26 -11.79 -11.38
CA GLN A 99 -14.26 -13.27 -11.32
C GLN A 99 -12.95 -13.90 -11.79
N GLU A 100 -12.39 -13.44 -12.92
CA GLU A 100 -11.18 -14.05 -13.52
C GLU A 100 -10.13 -13.00 -13.91
N ARG A 101 -10.34 -11.74 -13.56
CA ARG A 101 -9.43 -10.65 -13.95
C ARG A 101 -9.37 -9.54 -12.91
N ILE A 102 -8.25 -8.83 -12.88
CA ILE A 102 -8.16 -7.55 -12.17
C ILE A 102 -9.04 -6.54 -12.91
N ILE A 103 -9.87 -5.81 -12.17
CA ILE A 103 -10.75 -4.78 -12.74
C ILE A 103 -10.38 -3.36 -12.31
N MET A 104 -9.39 -3.20 -11.42
CA MET A 104 -8.90 -1.89 -11.00
C MET A 104 -8.44 -1.08 -12.21
N GLN A 105 -9.12 0.04 -12.47
CA GLN A 105 -8.74 1.00 -13.49
C GLN A 105 -7.96 2.17 -12.89
N ARG A 106 -7.28 2.94 -13.74
CA ARG A 106 -6.55 4.16 -13.33
C ARG A 106 -7.44 5.17 -12.60
N ARG A 107 -8.71 5.26 -12.99
CA ARG A 107 -9.70 6.14 -12.34
C ARG A 107 -10.07 5.73 -10.91
N ASP A 108 -9.88 4.46 -10.57
CA ASP A 108 -10.22 3.92 -9.24
C ASP A 108 -9.09 4.13 -8.23
N PHE A 109 -7.88 4.48 -8.72
CA PHE A 109 -6.71 4.70 -7.89
C PHE A 109 -6.95 5.66 -6.72
N PRO A 110 -7.60 6.84 -6.88
CA PRO A 110 -7.87 7.73 -5.75
C PRO A 110 -8.64 7.05 -4.61
N THR A 111 -9.66 6.27 -4.95
CA THR A 111 -10.49 5.53 -3.99
C THR A 111 -9.71 4.43 -3.32
N VAL A 112 -8.99 3.62 -4.12
CA VAL A 112 -8.15 2.52 -3.63
C VAL A 112 -7.05 3.04 -2.71
N ALA A 113 -6.31 4.05 -3.15
CA ALA A 113 -5.22 4.67 -2.38
C ALA A 113 -5.73 5.31 -1.09
N LYS A 114 -6.89 6.00 -1.12
CA LYS A 114 -7.51 6.58 0.07
C LYS A 114 -7.87 5.50 1.09
N HIS A 115 -8.46 4.40 0.62
CA HIS A 115 -8.81 3.28 1.47
C HIS A 115 -7.56 2.63 2.07
N LEU A 116 -6.58 2.25 1.24
CA LEU A 116 -5.34 1.64 1.69
C LEU A 116 -4.56 2.54 2.65
N ALA A 117 -4.57 3.87 2.46
CA ALA A 117 -3.92 4.79 3.38
C ALA A 117 -4.53 4.81 4.80
N ARG A 118 -5.80 4.40 4.97
CA ARG A 118 -6.54 4.55 6.24
C ARG A 118 -6.98 3.25 6.88
N CYS A 119 -7.23 2.21 6.09
CA CYS A 119 -7.87 0.98 6.57
C CYS A 119 -6.97 0.22 7.58
N PRO A 120 -7.47 -0.07 8.79
CA PRO A 120 -6.69 -0.76 9.83
C PRO A 120 -6.70 -2.29 9.66
N ARG A 121 -7.57 -2.85 8.81
CA ARG A 121 -7.73 -4.31 8.67
C ARG A 121 -6.44 -4.99 8.20
N GLU A 122 -6.14 -6.16 8.77
CA GLU A 122 -4.91 -6.91 8.49
C GLU A 122 -4.80 -7.33 7.03
N SER A 123 -5.89 -7.75 6.38
CA SER A 123 -5.89 -8.08 4.95
C SER A 123 -5.51 -6.88 4.06
N CYS A 124 -5.90 -5.66 4.45
CA CYS A 124 -5.44 -4.44 3.79
C CYS A 124 -3.98 -4.11 4.14
N ALA A 125 -3.49 -4.46 5.34
CA ALA A 125 -2.09 -4.30 5.71
C ALA A 125 -1.17 -5.25 4.94
N GLN A 126 -1.60 -6.51 4.75
CA GLN A 126 -0.92 -7.49 3.90
C GLN A 126 -0.89 -7.01 2.45
N LEU A 127 -2.03 -6.56 1.91
CA LEU A 127 -2.10 -5.98 0.57
C LEU A 127 -1.14 -4.79 0.43
N ARG A 128 -1.16 -3.83 1.36
CA ARG A 128 -0.22 -2.69 1.35
C ARG A 128 1.23 -3.12 1.28
N ARG A 129 1.65 -4.11 2.07
CA ARG A 129 3.02 -4.63 2.08
C ARG A 129 3.37 -5.28 0.75
N ALA A 130 2.49 -6.12 0.22
CA ALA A 130 2.66 -6.78 -1.07
C ALA A 130 2.80 -5.77 -2.22
N LEU A 131 1.95 -4.75 -2.24
CA LEU A 131 2.01 -3.67 -3.23
C LEU A 131 3.28 -2.83 -3.08
N LEU A 132 3.64 -2.45 -1.85
CA LEU A 132 4.84 -1.65 -1.57
C LEU A 132 6.12 -2.35 -2.03
N LEU A 133 6.20 -3.67 -1.83
CA LEU A 133 7.32 -4.47 -2.33
C LEU A 133 7.46 -4.29 -3.85
N LYS A 134 6.37 -4.50 -4.60
CA LYS A 134 6.39 -4.35 -6.06
C LYS A 134 6.66 -2.92 -6.51
N VAL A 135 6.05 -1.94 -5.87
CA VAL A 135 6.22 -0.50 -6.16
C VAL A 135 7.67 -0.06 -5.93
N ARG A 136 8.31 -0.53 -4.84
CA ARG A 136 9.71 -0.19 -4.56
C ARG A 136 10.62 -0.67 -5.69
N ASP A 137 10.41 -1.89 -6.15
CA ASP A 137 11.27 -2.55 -7.13
C ASP A 137 11.13 -1.90 -8.52
N THR A 138 9.95 -1.40 -8.88
CA THR A 138 9.70 -0.74 -10.17
C THR A 138 10.02 0.76 -10.18
N VAL A 139 9.86 1.47 -9.05
CA VAL A 139 10.12 2.92 -9.00
C VAL A 139 11.62 3.24 -8.90
N ARG A 140 12.44 2.29 -8.44
CA ARG A 140 13.91 2.42 -8.44
C ARG A 140 14.54 2.28 -9.83
N LEU A 141 13.84 1.64 -10.76
CA LEU A 141 14.21 1.48 -12.17
C LEU A 141 13.71 2.69 -13.00
#